data_AF-A0A067PU08-F1
#
_entry.id   AF-A0A067PU08-F1
#
_cell.length_a   1.000
_cell.length_b   1.000
_cell.length_c   1.000
_cell.angle_alpha   90.00
_cell.angle_beta   90.00
_cell.angle_gamma   90.00
#
_symmetry.space_group_name_H-M   'P 1'
#
loop_
_entity.id
_entity.type
_entity.pdbx_description
1 polymer ?
#
loop_
_entity_poly.entity_id
_entity_poly.type
_entity_poly.pdbx_seq_one_letter_code
_entity_poly.pdbx_strand_id
1 'polypeptide(L)'
;MNLSSIPFDTLIHIQTFLDVEDVVSLRQCCKSISMSTRERTLWMTLLRRRLSRNGVLLSTFPMAELSLALLEHFVTLPERFLARIKSRIDRGYSTWQPDATRILERHHPHISKWDPAMLGSFESLKLLPGGRFMVTATNNSIIELWDLGYNPSSILPHQPLAYLRVQERLVLTDSTEIQPLTHVMDDSSGFLLFFHSEDDENFHFDMYSMHPLSPTPGFLHIGRCSERIEGVVDAMCLSNELAAWAISNRIFFWNFRDDSCGEILFGGNCQKVSILIFDVTVISVETS
;
A
#
# COMPACT_ATOMS: atom_id res chain seq x y z
N MET A 1 -24.79 -8.25 -37.02
CA MET A 1 -23.46 -7.61 -37.20
C MET A 1 -22.42 -8.67 -36.85
N ASN A 2 -21.50 -9.02 -37.77
CA ASN A 2 -20.58 -10.14 -37.58
C ASN A 2 -19.29 -9.64 -36.93
N LEU A 3 -19.00 -10.02 -35.67
CA LEU A 3 -17.75 -9.60 -34.99
C LEU A 3 -16.48 -10.04 -35.72
N SER A 4 -16.54 -11.07 -36.58
CA SER A 4 -15.39 -11.53 -37.35
C SER A 4 -14.99 -10.59 -38.51
N SER A 5 -15.81 -9.59 -38.84
CA SER A 5 -15.45 -8.56 -39.84
C SER A 5 -14.77 -7.33 -39.22
N ILE A 6 -14.62 -7.30 -37.89
CA ILE A 6 -13.95 -6.19 -37.19
C ILE A 6 -12.43 -6.40 -37.30
N PRO A 7 -11.64 -5.35 -37.59
CA PRO A 7 -10.18 -5.44 -37.59
C PRO A 7 -9.64 -5.95 -36.25
N PHE A 8 -8.57 -6.75 -36.30
CA PHE A 8 -7.97 -7.39 -35.13
C PHE A 8 -7.59 -6.37 -34.04
N ASP A 9 -6.98 -5.25 -34.42
CA ASP A 9 -6.59 -4.20 -33.48
C ASP A 9 -7.80 -3.53 -32.80
N THR A 10 -8.90 -3.37 -33.52
CA THR A 10 -10.15 -2.86 -32.96
C THR A 10 -10.74 -3.85 -31.94
N LEU A 11 -10.65 -5.15 -32.20
CA LEU A 11 -11.07 -6.18 -31.22
C LEU A 11 -10.22 -6.11 -29.94
N ILE A 12 -8.90 -5.99 -30.06
CA ILE A 12 -8.02 -5.81 -28.90
C ILE A 12 -8.40 -4.54 -28.14
N HIS A 13 -8.58 -3.42 -28.84
CA HIS A 13 -8.92 -2.15 -28.21
C HIS A 13 -10.24 -2.23 -27.44
N ILE A 14 -11.30 -2.80 -28.04
CA ILE A 14 -12.58 -3.04 -27.34
C ILE A 14 -12.36 -3.89 -26.09
N GLN A 15 -11.56 -4.95 -26.18
CA GLN A 15 -11.26 -5.85 -25.07
C GLN A 15 -10.51 -5.17 -23.92
N THR A 16 -9.77 -4.08 -24.17
CA THR A 16 -9.11 -3.32 -23.09
C THR A 16 -10.10 -2.63 -22.13
N PHE A 17 -11.36 -2.46 -22.54
CA PHE A 17 -12.42 -1.88 -21.71
C PHE A 17 -13.17 -2.91 -20.88
N LEU A 18 -13.11 -4.19 -21.25
CA LEU A 18 -13.81 -5.27 -20.55
C LEU A 18 -13.16 -5.62 -19.22
N ASP A 19 -13.91 -6.27 -18.34
CA ASP A 19 -13.36 -6.87 -17.14
C ASP A 19 -12.61 -8.17 -17.46
N VAL A 20 -11.73 -8.57 -16.55
CA VAL A 20 -10.82 -9.71 -16.78
C VAL A 20 -11.61 -11.01 -17.02
N GLU A 21 -12.71 -11.18 -16.28
CA GLU A 21 -13.60 -12.33 -16.38
C GLU A 21 -14.25 -12.42 -17.77
N ASP A 22 -14.67 -11.29 -18.33
CA ASP A 22 -15.23 -11.21 -19.67
C ASP A 22 -14.20 -11.52 -20.74
N VAL A 23 -12.97 -11.00 -20.60
CA VAL A 23 -11.86 -11.29 -21.54
C VAL A 23 -11.54 -12.79 -21.54
N VAL A 24 -11.51 -13.42 -20.36
CA VAL A 24 -11.30 -14.88 -20.24
C VAL A 24 -12.48 -15.66 -20.83
N SER A 25 -13.72 -15.20 -20.63
CA SER A 25 -14.92 -15.84 -21.18
C SER A 25 -14.98 -15.75 -22.71
N LEU A 26 -14.64 -14.59 -23.27
CA LEU A 26 -14.57 -14.34 -24.71
C LEU A 26 -13.61 -15.29 -25.43
N ARG A 27 -12.55 -15.76 -24.74
CA ARG A 27 -11.58 -16.73 -25.28
C ARG A 27 -12.24 -18.04 -25.74
N GLN A 28 -13.43 -18.36 -25.22
CA GLN A 28 -14.19 -19.58 -25.51
C GLN A 28 -15.17 -19.42 -26.70
N CYS A 29 -15.37 -18.22 -27.24
CA CYS A 29 -16.40 -17.97 -28.25
C CYS A 29 -16.00 -18.39 -29.67
N CYS A 30 -14.94 -17.81 -30.24
CA CYS A 30 -14.47 -18.13 -31.60
C CYS A 30 -12.97 -17.93 -31.74
N LYS A 31 -12.35 -18.50 -32.79
CA LYS A 31 -10.89 -18.45 -33.00
C LYS A 31 -10.33 -17.03 -33.06
N SER A 32 -10.99 -16.12 -33.77
CA SER A 32 -10.52 -14.73 -33.94
C SER A 32 -10.49 -13.98 -32.61
N ILE A 33 -11.57 -14.08 -31.84
CA ILE A 33 -11.67 -13.47 -30.49
C ILE A 33 -10.68 -14.16 -29.55
N SER A 34 -10.56 -15.48 -29.62
CA SER A 34 -9.61 -16.24 -28.80
C SER A 34 -8.17 -15.79 -29.05
N MET A 35 -7.77 -15.54 -30.30
CA MET A 35 -6.46 -15.01 -30.64
C MET A 35 -6.25 -13.60 -30.06
N SER A 36 -7.22 -12.68 -30.23
CA SER A 36 -7.06 -11.32 -29.70
C SER A 36 -6.97 -11.28 -28.17
N THR A 37 -7.69 -12.16 -27.47
CA THR A 37 -7.59 -12.28 -26.00
C THR A 37 -6.26 -12.86 -25.51
N ARG A 38 -5.37 -13.31 -26.40
CA ARG A 38 -4.02 -13.82 -26.08
C ARG A 38 -2.93 -12.82 -26.42
N GLU A 39 -3.29 -11.64 -26.91
CA GLU A 39 -2.32 -10.61 -27.23
C GLU A 39 -1.69 -10.02 -25.98
N ARG A 40 -0.36 -9.94 -25.96
CA ARG A 40 0.40 -9.43 -24.82
C ARG A 40 0.00 -7.98 -24.48
N THR A 41 -0.24 -7.16 -25.49
CA THR A 41 -0.61 -5.75 -25.36
C THR A 41 -1.94 -5.56 -24.62
N LEU A 42 -2.90 -6.48 -24.81
CA LEU A 42 -4.14 -6.51 -24.05
C LEU A 42 -3.86 -6.70 -22.56
N TRP A 43 -3.12 -7.75 -22.21
CA TRP A 43 -2.86 -8.08 -20.81
C TRP A 43 -2.00 -7.06 -20.08
N MET A 44 -1.04 -6.43 -20.77
CA MET A 44 -0.30 -5.29 -20.21
C MET A 44 -1.23 -4.11 -19.90
N THR A 45 -2.17 -3.81 -20.79
CA THR A 45 -3.16 -2.72 -20.59
C THR A 45 -4.11 -3.04 -19.43
N LEU A 46 -4.64 -4.27 -19.39
CA LEU A 46 -5.50 -4.72 -18.29
C LEU A 46 -4.77 -4.67 -16.95
N LEU A 47 -3.49 -5.09 -16.91
CA LEU A 47 -2.68 -5.03 -15.70
C LEU A 47 -2.48 -3.59 -15.25
N ARG A 48 -2.06 -2.67 -16.14
CA ARG A 48 -1.88 -1.25 -15.80
C ARG A 48 -3.14 -0.64 -15.19
N ARG A 49 -4.28 -0.85 -15.84
CA ARG A 49 -5.58 -0.35 -15.38
C ARG A 49 -5.96 -0.92 -14.01
N ARG A 50 -5.63 -2.18 -13.76
CA ARG A 50 -5.90 -2.84 -12.50
C ARG A 50 -5.00 -2.33 -11.38
N LEU A 51 -3.71 -2.19 -11.66
CA LEU A 51 -2.74 -1.64 -10.70
C LEU A 51 -3.10 -0.21 -10.32
N SER A 52 -3.44 0.64 -11.30
CA SER A 52 -3.84 2.03 -11.04
C SER A 52 -5.12 2.11 -10.21
N ARG A 53 -6.15 1.29 -10.51
CA ARG A 53 -7.40 1.24 -9.74
C ARG A 53 -7.21 0.79 -8.29
N ASN A 54 -6.17 0.02 -8.00
CA ASN A 54 -5.89 -0.48 -6.65
C ASN A 54 -4.75 0.28 -5.94
N GLY A 55 -4.34 1.43 -6.49
CA GLY A 55 -3.26 2.24 -5.91
C GLY A 55 -1.94 1.47 -5.79
N VAL A 56 -1.64 0.57 -6.73
CA VAL A 56 -0.39 -0.20 -6.75
C VAL A 56 0.64 0.52 -7.61
N LEU A 57 1.87 0.64 -7.09
CA LEU A 57 2.99 1.26 -7.78
C LEU A 57 3.31 0.55 -9.11
N LEU A 58 2.96 1.16 -10.24
CA LEU A 58 3.19 0.62 -11.57
C LEU A 58 4.67 0.29 -11.85
N SER A 59 5.56 1.13 -11.34
CA SER A 59 7.01 1.01 -11.49
C SER A 59 7.56 -0.31 -10.92
N THR A 60 6.82 -0.94 -10.01
CA THR A 60 7.25 -2.16 -9.29
C THR A 60 7.07 -3.43 -10.10
N PHE A 61 6.38 -3.35 -11.23
CA PHE A 61 6.17 -4.47 -12.15
C PHE A 61 7.04 -4.27 -13.40
N PRO A 62 8.00 -5.16 -13.68
CA PRO A 62 8.82 -5.09 -14.90
C PRO A 62 7.99 -5.53 -16.12
N MET A 63 7.00 -4.74 -16.50
CA MET A 63 5.99 -5.03 -17.52
C MET A 63 6.58 -5.49 -18.86
N ALA A 64 7.74 -4.95 -19.23
CA ALA A 64 8.44 -5.32 -20.46
C ALA A 64 9.00 -6.75 -20.40
N GLU A 65 9.37 -7.24 -19.22
CA GLU A 65 10.05 -8.54 -19.01
C GLU A 65 9.08 -9.67 -18.67
N LEU A 66 7.90 -9.36 -18.11
CA LEU A 66 6.93 -10.37 -17.71
C LEU A 66 6.46 -11.21 -18.90
N SER A 67 6.42 -12.54 -18.82
CA SER A 67 5.83 -13.36 -19.89
C SER A 67 4.31 -13.14 -20.01
N LEU A 68 3.70 -13.52 -21.14
CA LEU A 68 2.23 -13.48 -21.29
C LEU A 68 1.53 -14.24 -20.15
N ALA A 69 2.02 -15.44 -19.80
CA ALA A 69 1.46 -16.23 -18.72
C ALA A 69 1.54 -15.53 -17.36
N LEU A 70 2.63 -14.79 -17.08
CA LEU A 70 2.75 -13.98 -15.87
C LEU A 70 1.82 -12.78 -15.89
N LEU A 71 1.66 -12.10 -17.02
CA LEU A 71 0.69 -11.01 -17.15
C LEU A 71 -0.74 -11.50 -16.88
N GLU A 72 -1.14 -12.61 -17.52
CA GLU A 72 -2.44 -13.27 -17.26
C GLU A 72 -2.60 -13.65 -15.78
N HIS A 73 -1.54 -14.20 -15.19
CA HIS A 73 -1.52 -14.56 -13.77
C HIS A 73 -1.74 -13.36 -12.87
N PHE A 74 -0.97 -12.27 -13.01
CA PHE A 74 -1.09 -11.08 -12.17
C PHE A 74 -2.46 -10.39 -12.33
N VAL A 75 -2.97 -10.32 -13.55
CA VAL A 75 -4.27 -9.71 -13.84
C VAL A 75 -5.42 -10.50 -13.21
N THR A 76 -5.33 -11.83 -13.14
CA THR A 76 -6.37 -12.71 -12.57
C THR A 76 -6.17 -13.04 -11.09
N LEU A 77 -5.01 -12.68 -10.52
CA LEU A 77 -4.62 -13.10 -9.17
C LEU A 77 -5.63 -12.69 -8.09
N PRO A 78 -6.16 -11.45 -8.05
CA PRO A 78 -7.06 -11.06 -6.96
C PRO A 78 -8.40 -11.82 -7.00
N GLU A 79 -9.00 -12.04 -8.17
CA GLU A 79 -10.23 -12.84 -8.30
C GLU A 79 -9.98 -14.28 -7.91
N ARG A 80 -8.86 -14.86 -8.35
CA ARG A 80 -8.47 -16.23 -7.99
C ARG A 80 -8.27 -16.36 -6.48
N PHE A 81 -7.65 -15.37 -5.87
CA PHE A 81 -7.46 -15.31 -4.42
C PHE A 81 -8.80 -15.21 -3.69
N LEU A 82 -9.68 -14.28 -4.10
CA LEU A 82 -11.03 -14.13 -3.52
C LEU A 82 -11.89 -15.39 -3.71
N ALA A 83 -11.86 -16.03 -4.87
CA ALA A 83 -12.57 -17.27 -5.12
C ALA A 83 -12.05 -18.41 -4.23
N ARG A 84 -10.72 -18.47 -4.01
CA ARG A 84 -10.11 -19.39 -3.06
C ARG A 84 -10.54 -19.09 -1.62
N ILE A 85 -10.65 -17.82 -1.23
CA ILE A 85 -11.19 -17.43 0.08
C ILE A 85 -12.62 -17.93 0.25
N LYS A 86 -13.52 -17.54 -0.66
CA LYS A 86 -14.94 -17.89 -0.61
C LYS A 86 -15.13 -19.41 -0.54
N SER A 87 -14.49 -20.15 -1.45
CA SER A 87 -14.61 -21.62 -1.46
C SER A 87 -14.10 -22.29 -0.18
N ARG A 88 -13.17 -21.69 0.57
CA ARG A 88 -12.70 -22.23 1.85
C ARG A 88 -13.69 -21.96 2.98
N ILE A 89 -14.22 -20.73 3.03
CA ILE A 89 -15.26 -20.32 3.97
C ILE A 89 -16.49 -21.21 3.79
N ASP A 90 -16.95 -21.41 2.55
CA ASP A 90 -18.12 -22.23 2.23
C ASP A 90 -17.95 -23.70 2.65
N ARG A 91 -16.71 -24.19 2.72
CA ARG A 91 -16.37 -25.56 3.16
C ARG A 91 -16.11 -25.65 4.67
N GLY A 92 -16.26 -24.55 5.41
CA GLY A 92 -16.06 -24.52 6.86
C GLY A 92 -14.60 -24.63 7.32
N TYR A 93 -13.62 -24.34 6.45
CA TYR A 93 -12.22 -24.32 6.86
C TYR A 93 -11.91 -23.03 7.64
N SER A 94 -11.41 -23.17 8.87
CA SER A 94 -11.00 -22.06 9.73
C SER A 94 -9.53 -21.66 9.60
N THR A 95 -8.70 -22.49 8.97
CA THR A 95 -7.25 -22.27 8.88
C THR A 95 -6.73 -22.27 7.44
N TRP A 96 -5.71 -21.46 7.22
CA TRP A 96 -5.03 -21.29 5.94
C TRP A 96 -3.63 -21.85 6.04
N GLN A 97 -3.28 -22.74 5.11
CA GLN A 97 -1.88 -23.14 4.94
C GLN A 97 -1.22 -22.11 4.01
N PRO A 98 -0.07 -21.53 4.41
CA PRO A 98 0.67 -20.63 3.53
C PRO A 98 1.15 -21.38 2.29
N ASP A 99 1.04 -20.75 1.12
CA ASP A 99 1.59 -21.33 -0.12
C ASP A 99 3.14 -21.34 -0.08
N ALA A 100 3.74 -20.41 0.66
CA ALA A 100 5.16 -20.38 0.97
C ALA A 100 5.39 -19.65 2.31
N THR A 101 6.35 -20.14 3.10
CA THR A 101 6.85 -19.46 4.30
C THR A 101 8.28 -19.01 4.02
N ARG A 102 8.57 -17.74 4.24
CA ARG A 102 9.91 -17.16 4.07
C ARG A 102 10.27 -16.42 5.36
N ILE A 103 11.53 -16.51 5.76
CA ILE A 103 12.04 -15.87 6.98
C ILE A 103 12.84 -14.64 6.56
N LEU A 104 12.47 -13.48 7.08
CA LEU A 104 13.21 -12.24 6.92
C LEU A 104 14.24 -12.14 8.05
N GLU A 105 15.51 -12.27 7.69
CA GLU A 105 16.61 -12.07 8.63
C GLU A 105 17.09 -10.63 8.55
N ARG A 106 17.08 -9.93 9.68
CA ARG A 106 17.47 -8.53 9.75
C ARG A 106 18.97 -8.40 10.01
N HIS A 107 19.72 -8.09 8.97
CA HIS A 107 21.12 -7.71 9.07
C HIS A 107 21.30 -6.24 8.69
N HIS A 108 22.06 -5.50 9.49
CA HIS A 108 22.44 -4.13 9.18
C HIS A 108 23.97 -4.02 9.11
N PRO A 109 24.55 -3.75 7.92
CA PRO A 109 26.00 -3.74 7.76
C PRO A 109 26.64 -2.59 8.56
N HIS A 110 25.95 -1.45 8.65
CA HIS A 110 26.41 -0.27 9.40
C HIS A 110 26.11 -0.35 10.92
N ILE A 111 25.22 -1.26 11.34
CA ILE A 111 24.85 -1.48 12.74
C ILE A 111 25.62 -2.67 13.34
N SER A 112 26.52 -3.30 12.59
CA SER A 112 27.39 -4.39 13.09
C SER A 112 28.26 -4.02 14.31
N LYS A 113 28.31 -2.74 14.70
CA LYS A 113 28.92 -2.25 15.94
C LYS A 113 27.94 -1.98 17.08
N TRP A 114 26.63 -2.00 16.85
CA TRP A 114 25.64 -1.85 17.91
C TRP A 114 25.28 -3.21 18.47
N ASP A 115 25.04 -3.24 19.77
CA ASP A 115 24.44 -4.37 20.47
C ASP A 115 23.15 -4.79 19.73
N PRO A 116 22.93 -6.08 19.42
CA PRO A 116 21.66 -6.58 18.88
C PRO A 116 20.42 -6.08 19.65
N ALA A 117 20.54 -5.79 20.95
CA ALA A 117 19.50 -5.16 21.75
C ALA A 117 19.05 -3.78 21.22
N MET A 118 19.94 -3.05 20.53
CA MET A 118 19.66 -1.73 19.94
C MET A 118 18.83 -1.79 18.66
N LEU A 119 18.73 -2.94 18.00
CA LEU A 119 17.85 -3.09 16.83
C LEU A 119 16.37 -3.14 17.23
N GLY A 120 16.08 -3.65 18.43
CA GLY A 120 14.71 -3.81 18.91
C GLY A 120 13.97 -4.95 18.19
N SER A 121 12.76 -5.23 18.65
CA SER A 121 11.84 -6.17 18.03
C SER A 121 10.92 -5.46 17.05
N PHE A 122 10.46 -6.17 16.01
CA PHE A 122 9.37 -5.68 15.18
C PHE A 122 8.11 -5.54 16.02
N GLU A 123 7.52 -4.36 15.95
CA GLU A 123 6.28 -4.01 16.66
C GLU A 123 5.15 -3.78 15.66
N SER A 124 5.47 -3.28 14.46
CA SER A 124 4.51 -3.10 13.39
C SER A 124 5.06 -3.55 12.04
N LEU A 125 4.16 -4.08 11.20
CA LEU A 125 4.43 -4.53 9.86
C LEU A 125 3.26 -4.16 8.96
N LYS A 126 3.57 -3.58 7.81
CA LYS A 126 2.59 -3.18 6.80
C LYS A 126 3.08 -3.52 5.41
N LEU A 127 2.29 -4.28 4.65
CA LEU A 127 2.53 -4.46 3.22
C LEU A 127 2.05 -3.24 2.46
N LEU A 128 2.88 -2.76 1.52
CA LEU A 128 2.46 -1.73 0.58
C LEU A 128 1.53 -2.36 -0.47
N PRO A 129 0.62 -1.55 -1.09
CA PRO A 129 -0.19 -2.00 -2.20
C PRO A 129 0.64 -2.74 -3.27
N GLY A 130 0.16 -3.92 -3.67
CA GLY A 130 0.86 -4.83 -4.59
C GLY A 130 1.74 -5.89 -3.91
N GLY A 131 2.01 -5.78 -2.61
CA GLY A 131 2.62 -6.83 -1.79
C GLY A 131 4.12 -7.06 -2.01
N ARG A 132 4.76 -6.35 -2.95
CA ARG A 132 6.21 -6.43 -3.19
C ARG A 132 7.00 -5.76 -2.06
N PHE A 133 6.54 -4.62 -1.58
CA PHE A 133 7.25 -3.86 -0.56
C PHE A 133 6.56 -3.98 0.78
N MET A 134 7.35 -3.90 1.85
CA MET A 134 6.88 -3.99 3.21
C MET A 134 7.58 -2.96 4.07
N VAL A 135 6.81 -2.21 4.86
CA VAL A 135 7.32 -1.31 5.88
C VAL A 135 7.24 -2.02 7.23
N THR A 136 8.33 -1.97 8.00
CA THR A 136 8.35 -2.44 9.39
C THR A 136 8.74 -1.30 10.30
N ALA A 137 8.20 -1.29 11.51
CA ALA A 137 8.63 -0.41 12.58
C ALA A 137 8.98 -1.23 13.82
N THR A 138 9.97 -0.75 14.56
CA THR A 138 10.51 -1.42 15.75
C THR A 138 10.27 -0.58 17.00
N ASN A 139 10.29 -1.23 18.16
CA ASN A 139 10.20 -0.55 19.46
C ASN A 139 11.38 0.39 19.79
N ASN A 140 12.46 0.36 19.00
CA ASN A 140 13.59 1.30 19.09
C ASN A 140 13.49 2.45 18.08
N SER A 141 12.28 2.80 17.64
CA SER A 141 12.01 3.91 16.72
C SER A 141 12.71 3.81 15.36
N ILE A 142 12.92 2.61 14.83
CA ILE A 142 13.47 2.38 13.49
C ILE A 142 12.34 1.96 12.55
N ILE A 143 12.21 2.67 11.44
CA ILE A 143 11.33 2.32 10.32
C ILE A 143 12.20 1.76 9.19
N GLU A 144 11.78 0.68 8.57
CA GLU A 144 12.54 0.01 7.51
C GLU A 144 11.63 -0.36 6.34
N LEU A 145 12.19 -0.26 5.14
CA LEU A 145 11.54 -0.72 3.92
C LEU A 145 12.22 -2.00 3.41
N TRP A 146 11.43 -3.02 3.09
CA TRP A 146 11.90 -4.30 2.57
C TRP A 146 11.35 -4.53 1.16
N ASP A 147 12.17 -5.05 0.24
CA ASP A 147 11.73 -5.59 -1.05
C ASP A 147 11.57 -7.10 -0.95
N LEU A 148 10.34 -7.59 -0.93
CA LEU A 148 10.00 -9.02 -0.85
C LEU A 148 10.10 -9.72 -2.21
N GLY A 149 10.25 -8.95 -3.29
CA GLY A 149 10.15 -9.43 -4.67
C GLY A 149 8.71 -9.61 -5.15
N TYR A 150 8.56 -10.00 -6.41
CA TYR A 150 7.26 -10.09 -7.11
C TYR A 150 6.71 -11.52 -7.17
N ASN A 151 7.43 -12.51 -6.65
CA ASN A 151 6.97 -13.90 -6.58
C ASN A 151 7.52 -14.62 -5.33
N PRO A 152 6.85 -15.70 -4.86
CA PRO A 152 7.28 -16.45 -3.68
C PRO A 152 8.67 -17.09 -3.77
N SER A 153 9.18 -17.30 -4.99
CA SER A 153 10.51 -17.86 -5.25
C SER A 153 11.62 -16.80 -5.33
N SER A 154 11.28 -15.52 -5.16
CA SER A 154 12.28 -14.44 -5.11
C SER A 154 13.23 -14.70 -3.94
N ILE A 155 14.47 -14.25 -4.03
CA ILE A 155 15.38 -14.27 -2.89
C ILE A 155 14.99 -13.10 -1.99
N LEU A 156 14.84 -13.34 -0.68
CA LEU A 156 14.63 -12.23 0.26
C LEU A 156 15.96 -11.51 0.49
N PRO A 157 15.98 -10.18 0.52
CA PRO A 157 17.16 -9.46 0.94
C PRO A 157 17.40 -9.71 2.43
N HIS A 158 18.68 -9.81 2.81
CA HIS A 158 19.09 -9.88 4.22
C HIS A 158 19.12 -8.50 4.90
N GLN A 159 18.83 -7.43 4.16
CA GLN A 159 18.94 -6.05 4.61
C GLN A 159 17.73 -5.26 4.11
N PRO A 160 17.26 -4.27 4.87
CA PRO A 160 16.24 -3.38 4.36
C PRO A 160 16.81 -2.54 3.21
N LEU A 161 15.95 -2.23 2.25
CA LEU A 161 16.23 -1.37 1.11
C LEU A 161 16.57 0.06 1.56
N ALA A 162 15.89 0.53 2.60
CA ALA A 162 16.19 1.78 3.29
C ALA A 162 15.69 1.71 4.73
N TYR A 163 16.22 2.57 5.59
CA TYR A 163 15.76 2.73 6.97
C TYR A 163 15.78 4.19 7.40
N LEU A 164 14.99 4.48 8.42
CA LEU A 164 14.88 5.77 9.09
C LEU A 164 14.91 5.52 10.59
N ARG A 165 15.75 6.27 11.32
CA ARG A 165 15.73 6.29 12.77
C ARG A 165 15.04 7.56 13.23
N VAL A 166 13.92 7.41 13.91
CA VAL A 166 13.19 8.48 14.55
C VAL A 166 13.81 8.72 15.93
N GLN A 167 14.04 9.98 16.29
CA GLN A 167 14.71 10.32 17.55
C GLN A 167 13.74 10.15 18.72
N GLU A 168 12.49 10.53 18.47
CA GLU A 168 11.38 10.43 19.40
C GLU A 168 10.83 9.00 19.46
N ARG A 169 9.96 8.73 20.43
CA ARG A 169 9.33 7.42 20.55
C ARG A 169 8.28 7.27 19.46
N LEU A 170 8.44 6.27 18.59
CA LEU A 170 7.36 5.91 17.66
C LEU A 170 6.18 5.39 18.47
N VAL A 171 5.01 5.99 18.26
CA VAL A 171 3.78 5.54 18.88
C VAL A 171 3.15 4.52 17.93
N LEU A 172 3.36 3.26 18.23
CA LEU A 172 2.75 2.13 17.54
C LEU A 172 1.64 1.63 18.46
N THR A 173 0.38 1.95 18.15
CA THR A 173 -0.72 1.52 19.02
C THR A 173 -0.97 0.03 18.84
N ASP A 174 -1.27 -0.69 19.93
CA ASP A 174 -1.70 -2.10 19.90
C ASP A 174 -3.01 -2.30 19.10
N SER A 175 -3.78 -1.23 18.87
CA SER A 175 -4.91 -1.26 17.94
C SER A 175 -4.40 -1.33 16.50
N THR A 176 -4.93 -2.30 15.74
CA THR A 176 -4.64 -2.55 14.32
C THR A 176 -4.87 -1.35 13.38
N GLU A 177 -5.42 -0.25 13.88
CA GLU A 177 -5.90 0.88 13.09
C GLU A 177 -4.85 2.00 12.89
N ILE A 178 -3.82 2.10 13.75
CA ILE A 178 -2.86 3.22 13.70
C ILE A 178 -1.44 2.70 13.48
N GLN A 179 -1.28 2.04 12.34
CA GLN A 179 0.03 1.76 11.77
C GLN A 179 0.50 2.95 10.92
N PRO A 180 1.81 3.07 10.63
CA PRO A 180 2.30 4.04 9.66
C PRO A 180 1.44 4.01 8.38
N LEU A 181 0.87 5.16 8.03
CA LEU A 181 0.05 5.31 6.85
C LEU A 181 0.93 5.42 5.62
N THR A 182 0.46 4.83 4.53
CA THR A 182 1.17 4.85 3.27
C THR A 182 0.21 5.19 2.15
N HIS A 183 0.65 6.04 1.23
CA HIS A 183 -0.14 6.48 0.09
C HIS A 183 0.74 6.47 -1.16
N VAL A 184 0.27 5.89 -2.26
CA VAL A 184 1.04 5.87 -3.52
C VAL A 184 0.95 7.23 -4.19
N MET A 185 2.09 7.78 -4.60
CA MET A 185 2.16 9.05 -5.30
C MET A 185 1.48 8.99 -6.67
N ASP A 186 1.01 10.14 -7.16
CA ASP A 186 0.31 10.25 -8.44
C ASP A 186 1.08 9.66 -9.63
N ASP A 187 2.40 9.82 -9.64
CA ASP A 187 3.28 9.32 -10.69
C ASP A 187 3.60 7.81 -10.57
N SER A 188 3.12 7.17 -9.50
CA SER A 188 3.40 5.76 -9.16
C SER A 188 4.89 5.40 -9.04
N SER A 189 5.77 6.40 -8.85
CA SER A 189 7.22 6.19 -8.72
C SER A 189 7.63 5.91 -7.27
N GLY A 190 6.79 6.30 -6.31
CA GLY A 190 7.06 6.19 -4.89
C GLY A 190 5.79 6.26 -4.04
N PHE A 191 5.99 6.26 -2.73
CA PHE A 191 4.91 6.38 -1.75
C PHE A 191 5.26 7.42 -0.69
N LEU A 192 4.22 8.00 -0.13
CA LEU A 192 4.26 8.82 1.07
C LEU A 192 4.15 7.90 2.28
N LEU A 193 4.91 8.21 3.33
CA LEU A 193 4.87 7.56 4.62
C LEU A 193 4.52 8.63 5.67
N PHE A 194 3.43 8.40 6.40
CA PHE A 194 2.96 9.28 7.45
C PHE A 194 2.84 8.50 8.75
N PHE A 195 3.46 9.01 9.81
CA PHE A 195 3.38 8.41 11.13
C PHE A 195 3.42 9.50 12.18
N HIS A 196 3.16 9.12 13.43
CA HIS A 196 3.36 10.01 14.55
C HIS A 196 4.35 9.43 15.56
N SER A 197 5.04 10.32 16.25
CA SER A 197 5.92 10.05 17.37
C SER A 197 5.58 10.96 18.53
N GLU A 198 6.00 10.59 19.73
CA GLU A 198 5.79 11.37 20.95
C GLU A 198 7.13 11.69 21.62
N ASP A 199 7.23 12.91 22.14
CA ASP A 199 8.17 13.29 23.18
C ASP A 199 7.42 13.58 24.50
N ASP A 200 8.11 14.07 25.53
CA ASP A 200 7.51 14.29 26.85
C ASP A 200 6.36 15.32 26.85
N GLU A 201 6.25 16.17 25.82
CA GLU A 201 5.30 17.29 25.81
C GLU A 201 4.42 17.36 24.55
N ASN A 202 4.83 16.74 23.44
CA ASN A 202 4.22 16.95 22.13
C ASN A 202 4.06 15.66 21.32
N PHE A 203 3.04 15.68 20.46
CA PHE A 203 2.93 14.76 19.34
C PHE A 203 3.56 15.37 18.10
N HIS A 204 4.40 14.60 17.42
CA HIS A 204 4.97 14.96 16.14
C HIS A 204 4.36 14.09 15.06
N PHE A 205 3.88 14.73 13.99
CA PHE A 205 3.34 14.09 12.81
C PHE A 205 4.32 14.32 11.67
N ASP A 206 4.99 13.26 11.25
CA ASP A 206 6.07 13.33 10.28
C ASP A 206 5.63 12.78 8.92
N MET A 207 6.02 13.50 7.86
CA MET A 207 5.78 13.09 6.48
C MET A 207 7.09 12.80 5.75
N TYR A 208 7.17 11.65 5.11
CA TYR A 208 8.31 11.25 4.28
C TYR A 208 7.86 10.80 2.89
N SER A 209 8.64 11.12 1.87
CA SER A 209 8.56 10.50 0.55
C SER A 209 9.58 9.37 0.44
N MET A 210 9.25 8.34 -0.34
CA MET A 210 10.14 7.22 -0.62
C MET A 210 9.97 6.70 -2.04
N HIS A 211 11.06 6.66 -2.80
CA HIS A 211 11.12 6.09 -4.15
C HIS A 211 11.93 4.78 -4.12
N PRO A 212 11.28 3.62 -3.96
CA PRO A 212 11.98 2.35 -3.72
C PRO A 212 12.89 1.90 -4.87
N LEU A 213 12.61 2.33 -6.09
CA LEU A 213 13.37 1.94 -7.28
C LEU A 213 14.42 2.99 -7.69
N SER A 214 14.60 4.04 -6.89
CA SER A 214 15.70 4.99 -7.07
C SER A 214 17.06 4.30 -6.94
N PRO A 215 18.12 4.76 -7.63
CA PRO A 215 19.48 4.24 -7.45
C PRO A 215 19.97 4.30 -5.99
N THR A 216 19.47 5.27 -5.22
CA THR A 216 19.75 5.45 -3.80
C THR A 216 18.43 5.57 -3.03
N PRO A 217 17.75 4.45 -2.76
CA PRO A 217 16.46 4.47 -2.08
C PRO A 217 16.66 4.96 -0.64
N GLY A 218 15.82 5.92 -0.21
CA GLY A 218 15.93 6.54 1.10
C GLY A 218 14.69 7.35 1.44
N PHE A 219 14.35 7.39 2.74
CA PHE A 219 13.26 8.22 3.24
C PHE A 219 13.67 9.69 3.18
N LEU A 220 12.95 10.48 2.38
CA LEU A 220 13.16 11.91 2.24
C LEU A 220 12.10 12.65 3.07
N HIS A 221 12.54 13.38 4.09
CA HIS A 221 11.65 14.17 4.94
C HIS A 221 10.99 15.28 4.12
N ILE A 222 9.65 15.32 4.14
CA ILE A 222 8.85 16.36 3.51
C ILE A 222 8.57 17.48 4.51
N GLY A 223 8.13 17.13 5.71
CA GLY A 223 7.76 18.10 6.74
C GLY A 223 7.36 17.42 8.04
N ARG A 224 7.14 18.25 9.06
CA ARG A 224 6.70 17.85 10.40
C ARG A 224 5.69 18.85 10.93
N CYS A 225 4.56 18.35 11.41
CA CYS A 225 3.61 19.12 12.21
C CYS A 225 3.73 18.69 13.68
N SER A 226 3.92 19.65 14.58
CA SER A 226 4.05 19.38 16.03
C SER A 226 2.92 20.06 16.76
N GLU A 227 2.22 19.31 17.60
CA GLU A 227 1.09 19.82 18.34
C GLU A 227 1.15 19.32 19.78
N ARG A 228 0.80 20.22 20.70
CA ARG A 228 0.65 19.85 22.12
C ARG A 228 -0.75 19.27 22.30
N ILE A 229 -0.84 17.96 22.27
CA ILE A 229 -2.13 17.28 22.32
C ILE A 229 -2.24 16.42 23.58
N GLU A 230 -3.37 16.51 24.25
CA GLU A 230 -3.76 15.60 25.32
C GLU A 230 -4.67 14.51 24.74
N GLY A 231 -4.25 13.25 24.84
CA GLY A 231 -5.05 12.11 24.40
C GLY A 231 -4.28 11.13 23.52
N VAL A 232 -5.03 10.20 22.92
CA VAL A 232 -4.51 9.21 21.98
C VAL A 232 -5.07 9.56 20.59
N VAL A 233 -4.27 9.33 19.55
CA VAL A 233 -4.77 9.40 18.17
C VAL A 233 -5.84 8.32 18.01
N ASP A 234 -7.03 8.68 17.56
CA ASP A 234 -8.16 7.75 17.37
C ASP A 234 -8.22 7.25 15.92
N ALA A 235 -7.88 8.10 14.97
CA ALA A 235 -7.91 7.79 13.54
C ALA A 235 -6.90 8.65 12.79
N MET A 236 -6.38 8.12 11.68
CA MET A 236 -5.53 8.85 10.75
C MET A 236 -5.91 8.51 9.31
N CYS A 237 -5.69 9.44 8.39
CA CYS A 237 -5.78 9.18 6.96
C CYS A 237 -4.78 10.05 6.17
N LEU A 238 -4.51 9.64 4.93
CA LEU A 238 -3.47 10.23 4.10
C LEU A 238 -3.88 10.28 2.62
N SER A 239 -3.59 11.40 1.98
CA SER A 239 -3.67 11.64 0.54
C SER A 239 -2.37 12.23 -0.01
N ASN A 240 -2.36 12.65 -1.28
CA ASN A 240 -1.19 13.26 -1.94
C ASN A 240 -0.80 14.66 -1.45
N GLU A 241 -1.67 15.34 -0.72
CA GLU A 241 -1.45 16.72 -0.26
C GLU A 241 -1.87 16.94 1.20
N LEU A 242 -2.83 16.15 1.67
CA LEU A 242 -3.44 16.31 2.98
C LEU A 242 -3.22 15.07 3.84
N ALA A 243 -2.75 15.29 5.07
CA ALA A 243 -2.84 14.35 6.17
C ALA A 243 -3.92 14.83 7.14
N ALA A 244 -4.65 13.90 7.75
CA ALA A 244 -5.59 14.24 8.80
C ALA A 244 -5.59 13.18 9.90
N TRP A 245 -5.84 13.61 11.13
CA TRP A 245 -5.93 12.74 12.29
C TRP A 245 -6.97 13.25 13.28
N ALA A 246 -7.56 12.33 14.04
CA ALA A 246 -8.53 12.63 15.07
C ALA A 246 -7.96 12.34 16.44
N ILE A 247 -8.18 13.24 17.39
CA ILE A 247 -7.89 13.03 18.81
C ILE A 247 -9.07 13.56 19.61
N SER A 248 -9.71 12.68 20.36
CA SER A 248 -10.90 12.97 21.16
C SER A 248 -12.02 13.59 20.32
N ASN A 249 -12.33 14.88 20.53
CA ASN A 249 -13.38 15.60 19.82
C ASN A 249 -12.82 16.60 18.78
N ARG A 250 -11.56 16.43 18.38
CA ARG A 250 -10.88 17.29 17.41
C ARG A 250 -10.41 16.49 16.22
N ILE A 251 -10.54 17.07 15.04
CA ILE A 251 -9.89 16.57 13.84
C ILE A 251 -8.94 17.64 13.33
N PHE A 252 -7.69 17.24 13.13
CA PHE A 252 -6.64 18.06 12.61
C PHE A 252 -6.40 17.72 11.14
N PHE A 253 -6.04 18.73 10.37
CA PHE A 253 -5.69 18.65 8.97
C PHE A 253 -4.36 19.35 8.76
N TRP A 254 -3.49 18.73 7.97
CA TRP A 254 -2.21 19.32 7.60
C TRP A 254 -2.00 19.14 6.11
N ASN A 255 -2.01 20.25 5.38
CA ASN A 255 -1.52 20.31 4.03
C ASN A 255 0.01 20.42 4.11
N PHE A 256 0.68 19.29 3.92
CA PHE A 256 2.12 19.18 4.05
C PHE A 256 2.90 19.73 2.84
N ARG A 257 2.21 20.17 1.78
CA ARG A 257 2.86 20.85 0.64
C ARG A 257 3.07 22.33 0.92
N ASP A 258 2.05 22.98 1.49
CA ASP A 258 2.09 24.41 1.82
C ASP A 258 2.39 24.67 3.30
N ASP A 259 2.59 23.60 4.07
CA ASP A 259 2.80 23.60 5.52
C ASP A 259 1.72 24.37 6.30
N SER A 260 0.46 24.17 5.91
CA SER A 260 -0.69 24.81 6.54
C SER A 260 -1.52 23.81 7.33
N CYS A 261 -1.87 24.17 8.57
CA CYS A 261 -2.69 23.35 9.46
C CYS A 261 -4.08 23.95 9.69
N GLY A 262 -5.04 23.10 9.98
CA GLY A 262 -6.38 23.49 10.42
C GLY A 262 -6.95 22.47 11.39
N GLU A 263 -7.90 22.90 12.22
CA GLU A 263 -8.63 22.03 13.14
C GLU A 263 -10.14 22.21 13.02
N ILE A 264 -10.88 21.14 13.28
CA ILE A 264 -12.33 21.14 13.42
C ILE A 264 -12.67 20.55 14.80
N LEU A 265 -13.49 21.26 15.56
CA LEU A 265 -14.02 20.83 16.84
C LEU A 265 -15.44 20.30 16.66
N PHE A 266 -15.72 19.12 17.21
CA PHE A 266 -17.05 18.53 17.24
C PHE A 266 -17.63 18.59 18.65
N GLY A 267 -18.95 18.82 18.74
CA GLY A 267 -19.65 18.77 20.02
C GLY A 267 -19.93 17.33 20.44
N GLY A 268 -19.61 16.99 21.70
CA GLY A 268 -19.91 15.69 22.31
C GLY A 268 -18.73 14.72 22.36
N ASN A 269 -18.95 13.58 23.03
CA ASN A 269 -17.99 12.48 23.06
C ASN A 269 -18.15 11.66 21.79
N CYS A 270 -17.10 11.58 20.98
CA CYS A 270 -17.09 10.72 19.81
C CYS A 270 -16.81 9.28 20.24
N GLN A 271 -17.63 8.33 19.81
CA GLN A 271 -17.35 6.90 20.01
C GLN A 271 -16.43 6.35 18.93
N LYS A 272 -16.56 6.87 17.70
CA LYS A 272 -15.76 6.42 16.57
C LYS A 272 -15.60 7.52 15.52
N VAL A 273 -14.35 7.82 15.16
CA VAL A 273 -14.03 8.70 14.05
C VAL A 273 -13.52 7.86 12.88
N SER A 274 -14.03 8.12 11.69
CA SER A 274 -13.48 7.58 10.45
C SER A 274 -13.29 8.72 9.46
N ILE A 275 -12.04 8.96 9.08
CA ILE A 275 -11.67 10.02 8.14
C ILE A 275 -11.31 9.38 6.82
N LEU A 276 -11.88 9.91 5.74
CA LEU A 276 -11.72 9.36 4.41
C LEU A 276 -11.45 10.50 3.42
N ILE A 277 -10.21 10.62 2.97
CA ILE A 277 -9.78 11.67 2.03
C ILE A 277 -9.76 11.07 0.61
N PHE A 278 -10.67 11.53 -0.25
CA PHE A 278 -10.65 11.34 -1.70
C PHE A 278 -10.59 12.72 -2.39
N ASP A 279 -11.11 12.84 -3.63
CA ASP A 279 -11.40 14.12 -4.29
C ASP A 279 -12.28 15.04 -3.42
N VAL A 280 -13.05 14.45 -2.50
CA VAL A 280 -13.76 15.14 -1.42
C VAL A 280 -13.32 14.51 -0.09
N THR A 281 -13.05 15.35 0.91
CA THR A 281 -12.81 14.87 2.28
C THR A 281 -14.15 14.52 2.92
N VAL A 282 -14.34 13.23 3.21
CA VAL A 282 -15.52 12.71 3.91
C VAL A 282 -15.11 12.37 5.33
N ILE A 283 -15.79 12.98 6.29
CA ILE A 283 -15.59 12.72 7.72
C ILE A 283 -16.86 12.04 8.22
N SER A 284 -16.72 10.81 8.71
CA SER A 284 -17.78 10.11 9.42
C SER A 284 -17.46 10.15 10.91
N VAL A 285 -18.31 10.81 11.68
CA VAL A 285 -18.21 10.88 13.14
C VAL A 285 -19.42 10.18 13.73
N GLU A 286 -19.20 9.11 14.49
CA GLU A 286 -20.25 8.41 15.22
C GLU A 286 -20.25 8.90 16.67
N THR A 287 -21.27 9.67 17.01
CA THR A 287 -21.48 10.25 18.35
C THR A 287 -22.45 9.39 19.16
N SER A 288 -22.19 9.25 20.46
CA SER A 288 -23.08 8.56 21.42
C SER A 288 -24.39 9.30 21.67
#